data_AF-A0A359E0Y7-F1
#
_entry.id   AF-A0A359E0Y7-F1
#
_cell.length_a   1.000
_cell.length_b   1.000
_cell.length_c   1.000
_cell.angle_alpha   90.00
_cell.angle_beta   90.00
_cell.angle_gamma   90.00
#
_symmetry.space_group_name_H-M   'P 1'
#
loop_
_entity.id
_entity.type
_entity.pdbx_description
1 polymer ?
#
loop_
_entity_poly.entity_id
_entity_poly.type
_entity_poly.pdbx_seq_one_letter_code
_entity_poly.pdbx_strand_id
1 'polypeptide(L)' 'VDKIAHSETLTYHLTADTHPKDRLIVYSAPIDNDYHLWTMDLDDPRVKHRLTDGNPFALTPAFSADGDDIFYVELDEN' A
#
# COMPACT_ATOMS: atom_id res chain seq x y z
N VAL A 1 9.81 5.35 -28.07
CA VAL A 1 8.66 4.46 -28.36
C VAL A 1 8.07 4.02 -27.03
N ASP A 2 7.19 4.85 -26.48
CA ASP A 2 6.53 4.58 -25.20
C ASP A 2 5.46 3.51 -25.42
N LYS A 3 5.68 2.36 -24.79
CA LYS A 3 4.81 1.19 -24.91
C LYS A 3 3.82 1.24 -23.75
N ILE A 4 2.63 1.75 -24.00
CA ILE A 4 1.53 1.71 -23.03
C ILE A 4 1.02 0.26 -22.97
N ALA A 5 1.27 -0.42 -21.85
CA ALA A 5 0.72 -1.73 -21.59
C ALA A 5 -0.75 -1.58 -21.17
N HIS A 6 -1.67 -2.02 -22.03
CA HIS A 6 -3.08 -2.17 -21.70
C HIS A 6 -3.23 -3.48 -20.91
N SER A 7 -3.78 -3.41 -19.70
CA SER A 7 -4.05 -4.59 -18.86
C SER A 7 -5.53 -4.59 -18.48
N GLU A 8 -6.22 -5.69 -18.81
CA GLU A 8 -7.57 -5.97 -18.33
C GLU A 8 -7.48 -6.32 -16.83
N THR A 9 -7.93 -5.40 -15.98
CA THR A 9 -7.74 -5.53 -14.52
C THR A 9 -8.98 -6.18 -13.90
N LEU A 10 -8.88 -7.44 -13.49
CA LEU A 10 -9.62 -7.91 -12.32
C LEU A 10 -9.21 -6.96 -11.18
N THR A 11 -10.08 -6.04 -10.80
CA THR A 11 -9.77 -4.88 -9.94
C THR A 11 -9.41 -5.29 -8.50
N TYR A 12 -8.28 -5.95 -8.33
CA TYR A 12 -7.52 -5.97 -7.10
C TYR A 12 -6.79 -4.62 -7.06
N HIS A 13 -7.34 -3.65 -6.33
CA HIS A 13 -6.68 -2.36 -6.09
C HIS A 13 -5.51 -2.57 -5.12
N LEU A 14 -4.41 -3.12 -5.63
CA LEU A 14 -3.11 -3.02 -5.00
C LEU A 14 -2.64 -1.58 -5.18
N THR A 15 -2.72 -0.83 -4.11
CA THR A 15 -2.31 0.57 -4.06
C THR A 15 -1.06 0.66 -3.22
N ALA A 16 -0.03 1.33 -3.73
CA ALA A 16 1.24 1.50 -3.06
C ALA A 16 1.77 2.91 -3.28
N ASP A 17 2.58 3.38 -2.34
CA ASP A 17 3.30 4.64 -2.40
C ASP A 17 4.73 4.49 -1.87
N THR A 18 5.61 5.37 -2.32
CA THR A 18 7.04 5.39 -1.94
C THR A 18 7.30 6.51 -0.95
N HIS A 19 8.07 6.23 0.08
CA HIS A 19 8.49 7.24 1.04
C HIS A 19 9.37 8.30 0.35
N PRO A 20 9.23 9.60 0.67
CA PRO A 20 9.86 10.69 -0.10
C PRO A 20 11.40 10.75 -0.02
N LYS A 21 12.01 10.10 0.99
CA LYS A 21 13.47 10.16 1.24
C LYS A 21 14.09 8.78 1.41
N ASP A 22 13.55 7.99 2.33
CA ASP A 22 14.01 6.62 2.59
C ASP A 22 13.55 5.63 1.51
N ARG A 23 14.29 4.52 1.38
CA ARG A 23 13.99 3.44 0.43
C ARG A 23 12.91 2.51 0.98
N LEU A 24 11.76 3.10 1.31
CA LEU A 24 10.62 2.43 1.93
C LEU A 24 9.40 2.58 1.02
N ILE A 25 8.58 1.53 0.96
CA ILE A 25 7.24 1.62 0.38
C ILE A 25 6.18 1.29 1.41
N VAL A 26 4.99 1.83 1.20
CA VAL A 26 3.75 1.39 1.83
C VAL A 26 2.85 0.80 0.76
N TYR A 27 2.15 -0.29 1.06
CA TYR A 27 1.23 -0.93 0.13
C TYR A 27 0.07 -1.61 0.85
N SER A 28 -1.09 -1.67 0.19
CA SER A 28 -2.21 -2.48 0.62
C SER A 28 -2.04 -3.92 0.12
N ALA A 29 -2.28 -4.90 0.99
CA ALA A 29 -2.16 -6.32 0.63
C ALA A 29 -3.35 -7.13 1.18
N PRO A 30 -3.96 -8.00 0.36
CA PRO A 30 -4.99 -8.93 0.81
C PRO A 30 -4.33 -10.09 1.56
N ILE A 31 -4.24 -9.98 2.88
CA ILE A 31 -3.68 -11.00 3.78
C ILE A 31 -4.76 -11.37 4.78
N ASP A 32 -4.98 -12.67 4.97
CA ASP A 32 -6.01 -13.19 5.88
C ASP A 32 -7.45 -12.76 5.55
N ASN A 33 -7.76 -12.64 4.25
CA ASN A 33 -9.08 -12.24 3.73
C ASN A 33 -9.47 -10.77 3.98
N ASP A 34 -8.53 -9.96 4.47
CA ASP A 34 -8.67 -8.51 4.63
C ASP A 34 -7.54 -7.76 3.90
N TYR A 35 -7.80 -6.51 3.52
CA TYR A 35 -6.76 -5.62 3.03
C TYR A 35 -6.15 -4.85 4.19
N HIS A 36 -4.86 -5.06 4.41
CA HIS A 36 -4.08 -4.33 5.41
C HIS A 36 -2.96 -3.54 4.76
N LEU A 37 -2.50 -2.50 5.45
CA LEU A 37 -1.33 -1.75 5.03
C LEU A 37 -0.06 -2.41 5.57
N TRP A 38 0.93 -2.46 4.71
CA TRP A 38 2.24 -2.99 5.00
C TRP A 38 3.29 -2.02 4.51
N THR A 39 4.42 -1.99 5.21
CA THR A 39 5.64 -1.37 4.70
C THR A 39 6.67 -2.43 4.36
N MET A 40 7.53 -2.11 3.40
CA MET A 40 8.65 -2.95 3.01
C MET A 40 9.86 -2.08 2.68
N ASP A 41 11.01 -2.49 3.20
CA ASP A 41 12.30 -1.92 2.84
C ASP A 41 12.70 -2.39 1.43
N LEU A 42 13.03 -1.46 0.53
CA LEU A 42 13.44 -1.79 -0.83
C LEU A 42 14.90 -2.27 -0.92
N ASP A 43 15.72 -1.99 0.08
CA ASP A 43 17.08 -2.53 0.19
C ASP A 43 17.08 -3.95 0.78
N ASP A 44 16.12 -4.27 1.66
CA ASP A 44 15.87 -5.64 2.14
C ASP A 44 14.38 -6.00 2.11
N PRO A 45 13.88 -6.58 0.99
CA PRO A 45 12.49 -6.98 0.83
C PRO A 45 11.98 -8.03 1.84
N ARG A 46 12.87 -8.62 2.65
CA ARG A 46 12.47 -9.53 3.72
C ARG A 46 11.96 -8.78 4.94
N VAL A 47 12.34 -7.51 5.09
CA VAL A 47 11.90 -6.63 6.17
C VAL A 47 10.56 -6.03 5.77
N LYS A 48 9.49 -6.53 6.39
CA LYS A 48 8.14 -6.02 6.19
C LYS A 48 7.44 -5.84 7.53
N HIS A 49 6.67 -4.76 7.64
CA HIS A 49 5.91 -4.43 8.85
C HIS A 49 4.45 -4.22 8.51
N ARG A 50 3.56 -4.78 9.31
CA ARG A 50 2.13 -4.53 9.22
C ARG A 50 1.81 -3.24 9.98
N LEU A 51 1.08 -2.33 9.36
CA LEU A 51 0.71 -1.05 9.94
C LEU A 51 -0.71 -1.02 10.48
N THR A 52 -1.64 -1.74 9.83
CA THR A 52 -3.05 -1.79 10.25
C THR A 52 -3.46 -3.20 10.62
N ASP A 53 -4.32 -3.34 11.63
CA ASP A 53 -4.91 -4.61 12.07
C ASP A 53 -6.45 -4.56 12.07
N GLY A 54 -7.09 -5.74 11.96
CA GLY A 54 -8.55 -5.88 11.98
C GLY A 54 -9.31 -5.40 10.73
N ASN A 55 -10.64 -5.44 10.81
CA ASN A 55 -11.55 -4.83 9.83
C ASN A 55 -11.82 -3.36 10.22
N PRO A 56 -11.97 -2.44 9.25
CA PRO A 56 -12.21 -2.63 7.81
C PRO A 56 -10.96 -2.67 6.89
N PHE A 57 -11.18 -2.89 5.59
CA PHE A 57 -10.13 -2.85 4.56
C PHE A 57 -9.43 -1.49 4.50
N ALA A 58 -8.11 -1.49 4.65
CA ALA A 58 -7.27 -0.31 4.49
C ALA A 58 -6.66 -0.25 3.07
N LEU A 59 -7.01 0.80 2.34
CA LEU A 59 -6.71 0.98 0.92
C LEU A 59 -6.03 2.34 0.66
N THR A 60 -5.45 2.47 -0.54
CA THR A 60 -4.87 3.71 -1.07
C THR A 60 -3.93 4.41 -0.08
N PRO A 61 -2.88 3.73 0.42
CA PRO A 61 -1.95 4.40 1.32
C PRO A 61 -1.15 5.47 0.58
N ALA A 62 -0.84 6.56 1.27
CA ALA A 62 0.01 7.63 0.77
C ALA A 62 0.87 8.19 1.90
N PHE A 63 2.16 8.41 1.63
CA PHE A 63 3.02 9.11 2.56
C PHE A 63 2.72 10.62 2.57
N SER A 64 2.83 11.21 3.76
CA SER A 64 2.99 12.64 3.93
C SER A 64 4.24 13.17 3.23
N ALA A 65 4.27 14.47 2.93
CA ALA A 65 5.38 15.08 2.18
C ALA A 65 6.71 15.07 2.95
N ASP A 66 6.66 15.07 4.27
CA ASP A 66 7.82 14.89 5.15
C ASP A 66 8.19 13.41 5.33
N GLY A 67 7.21 12.51 5.25
CA GLY A 67 7.34 11.05 5.30
C GLY A 67 6.97 10.46 6.66
N ASP A 68 6.60 11.29 7.63
CA ASP A 68 6.40 10.89 9.02
C ASP A 68 5.03 10.22 9.24
N ASP A 69 4.03 10.62 8.45
CA ASP A 69 2.67 10.08 8.49
C ASP A 69 2.31 9.31 7.21
N ILE A 70 1.37 8.36 7.36
CA ILE A 70 0.74 7.62 6.25
C ILE A 70 -0.76 7.83 6.32
N PHE A 71 -1.33 8.36 5.25
CA PHE A 71 -2.77 8.49 5.06
C PHE A 71 -3.31 7.30 4.28
N TYR A 72 -4.54 6.89 4.57
CA TYR A 72 -5.20 5.80 3.87
C TYR A 72 -6.72 5.93 3.93
N VAL A 73 -7.39 5.16 3.09
CA VAL A 73 -8.86 5.08 3.04
C VAL A 73 -9.29 3.77 3.66
N GLU A 74 -10.22 3.85 4.60
CA GLU A 74 -10.91 2.69 5.14
C GLU A 74 -12.25 2.51 4.42
N LEU A 75 -12.51 1.29 3.94
CA LEU A 75 -13.84 0.93 3.43
C LEU A 75 -14.73 0.53 4.60
N ASP A 76 -15.49 1.48 5.11
CA ASP A 76 -16.57 1.18 6.06
C ASP A 76 -17.79 0.60 5.33
N GLU A 77 -18.43 -0.42 5.90
CA GLU A 77 -19.69 -0.97 5.41
C GLU A 77 -20.86 -0.13 5.96
N ASN A 78 -21.16 0.99 5.32
CA ASN A 78 -22.38 1.78 5.58
C ASN A 78 -23.31 1.82 4.36
#